data_AF-A0A2V9NRN7-F1
#
_entry.id   AF-A0A2V9NRN7-F1
#
_cell.length_a   1.000
_cell.length_b   1.000
_cell.length_c   1.000
_cell.angle_alpha   90.00
_cell.angle_beta   90.00
_cell.angle_gamma   90.00
#
_symmetry.space_group_name_H-M   'P 1'
#
loop_
_entity.id
_entity.type
_entity.pdbx_description
1 polymer ?
#
loop_
_entity_poly.entity_id
_entity_poly.type
_entity_poly.pdbx_seq_one_letter_code
_entity_poly.pdbx_strand_id
1 'polypeptide(L)'
;MNSFQARATLTVGDHDYEIYRLDALDKLGISTRHLPYSLRILLENLLRTEDGRNVKADDIRALAAWNRNSKPDKEIAFTPSRVLLQDFTGVPAVVDLAAMRDAMKRLSGDPTLINPLQPAELVIDHSVQVDEFGTPQSFQLNAQLEFIRNKERYAFLRWGQTAFHNLAIVPPDTGIVHQVNLEYLAHVIFVRQQNGRRTAYPDNLVGTDSHTTMINGLGVLGWGVGGIEAEAAMLGQPVSMVIPQVVGVKLTGRLREGATATDLVLTITEMLRKHGVVGKFVEYFGPGLQDLPLADRATIGNMSPEYGATCGIFPVDKESLAYLRLTGRSQEQIALVEAYCREQGLFHDENTPQAEYSELLMLDLASVEPSLAGPRRPQDRVALSDAAKSFNDALPSLVKPKPKPAVESALGAAAGNSGMGRWEQEGGSPTAVGVQNPLHVEHVAAGVNGSLNHGSVVIAAITSCTNTSNPSVMLAAGLLAKKAVERGLQVPAWVKTSLAPGSKVVRD
;
A
#
# COMPACT_ATOMS: atom_id res chain seq x y z
N MET A 1 6.52 -19.49 -24.47
CA MET A 1 7.08 -20.87 -24.54
C MET A 1 6.29 -21.74 -23.56
N ASN A 2 6.67 -23.00 -23.33
CA ASN A 2 6.04 -23.87 -22.33
C ASN A 2 7.00 -25.01 -21.96
N SER A 3 8.23 -24.67 -21.57
CA SER A 3 9.34 -25.64 -21.45
C SER A 3 9.09 -26.71 -20.37
N PHE A 4 8.24 -26.41 -19.39
CA PHE A 4 7.88 -27.32 -18.29
C PHE A 4 6.52 -28.00 -18.49
N GLN A 5 5.87 -27.83 -19.65
CA GLN A 5 4.53 -28.35 -19.92
C GLN A 5 3.48 -27.92 -18.87
N ALA A 6 3.62 -26.70 -18.35
CA ALA A 6 2.78 -26.16 -17.28
C ALA A 6 1.39 -25.72 -17.77
N ARG A 7 1.25 -25.38 -19.06
CA ARG A 7 -0.03 -25.00 -19.65
C ARG A 7 -1.07 -26.12 -19.51
N ALA A 8 -2.21 -25.81 -18.90
CA ALA A 8 -3.33 -26.73 -18.72
C ALA A 8 -4.67 -25.98 -18.79
N THR A 9 -5.77 -26.74 -18.82
CA THR A 9 -7.13 -26.21 -18.68
C THR A 9 -7.62 -26.38 -17.24
N LEU A 10 -8.28 -25.34 -16.73
CA LEU A 10 -9.09 -25.36 -15.51
C LEU A 10 -10.52 -24.99 -15.89
N THR A 11 -11.47 -25.88 -15.59
CA THR A 11 -12.90 -25.65 -15.81
C THR A 11 -13.54 -25.21 -14.51
N VAL A 12 -14.20 -24.05 -14.51
CA VAL A 12 -14.94 -23.51 -13.36
C VAL A 12 -16.32 -23.08 -13.84
N GLY A 13 -17.37 -23.73 -13.34
CA GLY A 13 -18.72 -23.55 -13.88
C GLY A 13 -18.77 -23.90 -15.36
N ASP A 14 -19.32 -23.00 -16.18
CA ASP A 14 -19.47 -23.17 -17.63
C ASP A 14 -18.27 -22.63 -18.44
N HIS A 15 -17.15 -22.33 -17.76
CA HIS A 15 -16.03 -21.62 -18.36
C HIS A 15 -14.72 -22.40 -18.24
N ASP A 16 -14.05 -22.55 -19.38
CA ASP A 16 -12.68 -23.02 -19.46
C ASP A 16 -11.68 -21.86 -19.42
N TYR A 17 -10.65 -22.05 -18.60
CA TYR A 17 -9.52 -21.13 -18.43
C TYR A 17 -8.22 -21.86 -18.73
N GLU A 18 -7.35 -21.25 -19.54
CA GLU A 18 -5.95 -21.63 -19.61
C GLU A 18 -5.24 -21.17 -18.34
N ILE A 19 -4.49 -22.07 -17.72
CA ILE A 19 -3.66 -21.80 -16.54
C ILE A 19 -2.25 -22.38 -16.74
N TYR A 20 -1.28 -21.93 -15.95
CA TYR A 20 0.09 -22.46 -15.92
C TYR A 20 0.31 -23.11 -14.55
N ARG A 21 0.21 -24.44 -14.48
CA ARG A 21 0.22 -25.19 -13.21
C ARG A 21 1.60 -25.24 -12.58
N LEU A 22 1.69 -24.90 -11.30
CA LEU A 22 2.91 -25.08 -10.51
C LEU A 22 3.29 -26.56 -10.37
N ASP A 23 2.29 -27.46 -10.30
CA ASP A 23 2.47 -28.91 -10.16
C ASP A 23 3.19 -29.58 -11.36
N ALA A 24 3.34 -28.86 -12.48
CA ALA A 24 4.08 -29.35 -13.64
C ALA A 24 5.58 -29.49 -13.34
N LEU A 25 6.10 -28.64 -12.45
CA LEU A 25 7.48 -28.74 -11.95
C LEU A 25 7.65 -29.97 -11.04
N ASP A 26 6.68 -30.23 -10.17
CA ASP A 26 6.69 -31.42 -9.30
C ASP A 26 6.73 -32.72 -10.13
N LYS A 27 6.00 -32.78 -11.25
CA LYS A 27 6.00 -33.92 -12.20
C LYS A 27 7.35 -34.14 -12.88
N LEU A 28 8.18 -33.10 -12.95
CA LEU A 28 9.54 -33.15 -13.48
C LEU A 28 10.60 -33.35 -12.37
N GLY A 29 10.17 -33.63 -11.13
CA GLY A 29 11.05 -33.85 -9.98
C GLY A 29 11.57 -32.56 -9.34
N ILE A 30 11.02 -31.39 -9.68
CA ILE A 30 11.38 -30.10 -9.10
C ILE A 30 10.29 -29.73 -8.08
N SER A 31 10.54 -30.00 -6.80
CA SER A 31 9.55 -29.73 -5.76
C SER A 31 9.25 -28.24 -5.63
N THR A 32 7.97 -27.88 -5.54
CA THR A 32 7.50 -26.50 -5.30
C THR A 32 6.81 -26.33 -3.95
N ARG A 33 6.58 -27.44 -3.24
CA ARG A 33 5.77 -27.49 -2.00
C ARG A 33 6.36 -26.74 -0.82
N HIS A 34 7.68 -26.56 -0.79
CA HIS A 34 8.37 -25.86 0.27
C HIS A 34 8.35 -24.34 0.11
N LEU A 35 8.00 -23.83 -1.08
CA LEU A 35 8.04 -22.41 -1.37
C LEU A 35 6.99 -21.62 -0.58
N PRO A 36 7.35 -20.44 -0.04
CA PRO A 36 6.42 -19.43 0.46
C PRO A 36 5.32 -19.09 -0.53
N TYR A 37 4.16 -18.68 -0.03
CA TYR A 37 3.01 -18.25 -0.84
C TYR A 37 3.40 -17.18 -1.85
N SER A 38 4.15 -16.17 -1.41
CA SER A 38 4.66 -15.09 -2.25
C SER A 38 5.53 -15.56 -3.41
N LEU A 39 6.43 -16.53 -3.18
CA LEU A 39 7.31 -17.07 -4.22
C LEU A 39 6.56 -17.98 -5.20
N ARG A 40 5.47 -18.62 -4.78
CA ARG A 40 4.58 -19.37 -5.69
C ARG A 40 3.88 -18.45 -6.69
N ILE A 41 3.49 -17.24 -6.27
CA ILE A 41 2.96 -16.22 -7.19
C ILE A 41 4.02 -15.80 -8.21
N LEU A 42 5.25 -15.55 -7.77
CA LEU A 42 6.36 -15.22 -8.68
C LEU A 42 6.65 -16.39 -9.64
N LEU A 43 6.57 -17.64 -9.17
CA LEU A 43 6.82 -18.83 -9.99
C LEU A 43 5.75 -19.02 -11.06
N GLU A 44 4.47 -18.79 -10.73
CA GLU A 44 3.39 -18.75 -11.73
C GLU A 44 3.68 -17.70 -12.79
N ASN A 45 4.11 -16.51 -12.34
CA ASN A 45 4.41 -15.39 -13.23
C ASN A 45 5.49 -15.77 -14.25
N LEU A 46 6.61 -16.36 -13.79
CA LEU A 46 7.69 -16.81 -14.66
C LEU A 46 7.25 -17.94 -15.61
N LEU A 47 6.49 -18.92 -15.12
CA LEU A 47 5.98 -20.01 -15.96
C LEU A 47 5.09 -19.50 -17.09
N ARG A 48 4.19 -18.56 -16.79
CA ARG A 48 3.25 -17.99 -17.76
C ARG A 48 3.94 -17.06 -18.77
N THR A 49 5.02 -16.38 -18.36
CA THR A 49 5.68 -15.34 -19.16
C THR A 49 6.99 -15.79 -19.81
N GLU A 50 7.31 -17.07 -19.75
CA GLU A 50 8.49 -17.65 -20.41
C GLU A 50 8.54 -17.30 -21.91
N ASP A 51 9.57 -16.57 -22.31
CA ASP A 51 9.79 -16.11 -23.70
C ASP A 51 11.19 -16.47 -24.24
N GLY A 52 12.06 -17.05 -23.41
CA GLY A 52 13.44 -17.43 -23.76
C GLY A 52 14.40 -16.24 -23.89
N ARG A 53 13.95 -15.02 -23.62
CA ARG A 53 14.73 -13.78 -23.70
C ARG A 53 14.78 -13.08 -22.35
N ASN A 54 13.65 -12.59 -21.88
CA ASN A 54 13.50 -11.92 -20.59
C ASN A 54 13.30 -12.95 -19.47
N VAL A 55 12.45 -13.96 -19.72
CA VAL A 55 12.18 -15.04 -18.79
C VAL A 55 12.65 -16.35 -19.41
N LYS A 56 13.70 -16.93 -18.83
CA LYS A 56 14.33 -18.17 -19.30
C LYS A 56 13.96 -19.34 -18.39
N ALA A 57 14.05 -20.55 -18.93
CA ALA A 57 13.84 -21.77 -18.16
C ALA A 57 14.74 -21.87 -16.90
N ASP A 58 15.95 -21.30 -16.95
CA ASP A 58 16.86 -21.29 -15.81
C ASP A 58 16.42 -20.35 -14.69
N ASP A 59 15.69 -19.27 -15.01
CA ASP A 59 15.12 -18.37 -14.01
C ASP A 59 14.00 -19.07 -13.24
N ILE A 60 13.16 -19.84 -13.96
CA ILE A 60 12.12 -20.69 -13.36
C ILE A 60 12.73 -21.76 -12.46
N ARG A 61 13.79 -22.45 -12.91
CA ARG A 61 14.51 -23.45 -12.08
C ARG A 61 15.14 -22.81 -10.84
N ALA A 62 15.73 -21.63 -10.98
CA ALA A 62 16.37 -20.94 -9.87
C ALA A 62 15.35 -20.56 -8.78
N LEU A 63 14.20 -20.03 -9.18
CA LEU A 63 13.13 -19.71 -8.23
C LEU A 63 12.52 -20.97 -7.60
N ALA A 64 12.31 -22.04 -8.38
CA ALA A 64 11.78 -23.30 -7.86
C ALA A 64 12.75 -24.02 -6.90
N ALA A 65 14.06 -23.77 -7.02
CA ALA A 65 15.09 -24.33 -6.14
C ALA A 65 15.35 -23.47 -4.86
N TRP A 66 14.62 -22.37 -4.69
CA TRP A 66 14.77 -21.48 -3.54
C TRP A 66 14.51 -22.23 -2.23
N ASN A 67 15.32 -22.01 -1.20
CA ASN A 67 15.13 -22.59 0.13
C ASN A 67 15.59 -21.62 1.22
N ARG A 68 15.47 -22.02 2.50
CA ARG A 68 15.84 -21.17 3.65
C ARG A 68 17.27 -20.61 3.61
N ASN A 69 18.20 -21.30 2.94
CA ASN A 69 19.62 -20.92 2.84
C ASN A 69 19.95 -20.16 1.55
N SER A 70 18.96 -19.91 0.68
CA SER A 70 19.15 -19.16 -0.55
C SER A 70 19.64 -17.74 -0.28
N LYS A 71 20.61 -17.31 -1.08
CA LYS A 71 21.12 -15.94 -1.07
C LYS A 71 20.42 -15.12 -2.16
N PRO A 72 20.25 -13.81 -1.96
CA PRO A 72 19.68 -12.94 -2.98
C PRO A 72 20.75 -12.58 -4.02
N ASP A 73 21.10 -13.51 -4.90
CA ASP A 73 22.15 -13.35 -5.93
C ASP A 73 21.67 -13.56 -7.37
N LYS A 74 20.42 -14.01 -7.55
CA LYS A 74 19.80 -14.27 -8.84
C LYS A 74 18.70 -13.25 -9.13
N GLU A 75 18.81 -12.58 -10.28
CA GLU A 75 17.75 -11.72 -10.82
C GLU A 75 16.75 -12.52 -11.65
N ILE A 76 15.49 -12.08 -11.60
CA ILE A 76 14.36 -12.56 -12.38
C ILE A 76 13.59 -11.37 -12.98
N ALA A 77 12.88 -11.63 -14.08
CA ALA A 77 12.04 -10.65 -14.77
C ALA A 77 10.56 -10.88 -14.38
N PHE A 78 10.01 -9.98 -13.56
CA PHE A 78 8.63 -10.04 -13.09
C PHE A 78 7.70 -9.19 -13.97
N THR A 79 6.64 -9.78 -14.51
CA THR A 79 5.68 -9.05 -15.37
C THR A 79 4.37 -8.82 -14.61
N PRO A 80 4.10 -7.61 -14.09
CA PRO A 80 2.90 -7.33 -13.30
C PRO A 80 1.62 -7.55 -14.11
N SER A 81 0.52 -7.97 -13.46
CA SER A 81 -0.77 -8.11 -14.13
C SER A 81 -1.44 -6.78 -14.42
N ARG A 82 -1.14 -5.74 -13.64
CA ARG A 82 -1.64 -4.37 -13.79
C ARG A 82 -0.73 -3.37 -13.07
N VAL A 83 -0.95 -2.08 -13.33
CA VAL A 83 -0.26 -0.95 -12.69
C VAL A 83 -1.28 -0.04 -12.00
N LEU A 84 -0.99 0.37 -10.76
CA LEU A 84 -1.83 1.29 -9.99
C LEU A 84 -1.16 2.66 -9.85
N LEU A 85 -1.90 3.72 -10.14
CA LEU A 85 -1.42 5.10 -10.09
C LEU A 85 -2.30 5.92 -9.15
N GLN A 86 -1.71 6.95 -8.55
CA GLN A 86 -2.42 8.05 -7.87
C GLN A 86 -2.13 9.37 -8.59
N ASP A 87 -2.90 10.43 -8.39
CA ASP A 87 -2.86 11.62 -9.26
C ASP A 87 -1.58 12.48 -9.19
N PHE A 88 -0.82 12.46 -8.10
CA PHE A 88 0.47 13.17 -7.99
C PHE A 88 1.56 12.51 -8.84
N THR A 89 1.61 11.17 -8.88
CA THR A 89 2.60 10.42 -9.67
C THR A 89 2.07 9.96 -11.03
N GLY A 90 0.75 9.87 -11.19
CA GLY A 90 0.08 9.50 -12.42
C GLY A 90 0.02 10.63 -13.44
N VAL A 91 -0.07 11.91 -13.00
CA VAL A 91 0.05 13.05 -13.92
C VAL A 91 1.40 13.04 -14.66
N PRO A 92 2.57 12.99 -13.98
CA PRO A 92 3.84 12.91 -14.70
C PRO A 92 3.94 11.66 -15.57
N ALA A 93 3.46 10.49 -15.12
CA ALA A 93 3.46 9.29 -15.96
C ALA A 93 2.66 9.43 -17.27
N VAL A 94 1.50 10.09 -17.22
CA VAL A 94 0.70 10.38 -18.43
C VAL A 94 1.37 11.44 -19.31
N VAL A 95 2.07 12.41 -18.71
CA VAL A 95 2.92 13.37 -19.45
C VAL A 95 4.04 12.64 -20.18
N ASP A 96 4.71 11.69 -19.54
CA ASP A 96 5.81 10.94 -20.14
C ASP A 96 5.34 10.04 -21.29
N LEU A 97 4.18 9.39 -21.14
CA LEU A 97 3.51 8.69 -22.25
C LEU A 97 3.19 9.63 -23.43
N ALA A 98 2.71 10.85 -23.15
CA ALA A 98 2.45 11.84 -24.19
C ALA A 98 3.76 12.31 -24.88
N ALA A 99 4.80 12.57 -24.11
CA ALA A 99 6.11 12.97 -24.62
C ALA A 99 6.77 11.86 -25.46
N MET A 100 6.61 10.60 -25.06
CA MET A 100 7.04 9.43 -25.83
C MET A 100 6.30 9.31 -27.16
N ARG A 101 5.01 9.64 -27.23
CA ARG A 101 4.26 9.71 -28.51
C ARG A 101 4.84 10.78 -29.43
N ASP A 102 5.16 11.95 -28.91
CA ASP A 102 5.79 13.02 -29.68
C ASP A 102 7.20 12.64 -30.14
N ALA A 103 7.97 11.93 -29.31
CA ALA A 103 9.27 11.37 -29.68
C ALA A 103 9.15 10.34 -30.81
N MET A 104 8.22 9.39 -30.70
CA MET A 104 7.95 8.40 -31.75
C MET A 104 7.59 9.06 -33.08
N LYS A 105 6.75 10.09 -33.04
CA LYS A 105 6.39 10.86 -34.23
C LYS A 105 7.60 11.56 -34.85
N ARG A 106 8.47 12.18 -34.05
CA ARG A 106 9.72 12.82 -34.53
C ARG A 106 10.67 11.81 -35.17
N LEU A 107 10.69 10.58 -34.69
CA LEU A 107 11.45 9.47 -35.25
C LEU A 107 10.75 8.79 -36.43
N SER A 108 9.62 9.34 -36.93
CA SER A 108 8.82 8.78 -38.01
C SER A 108 8.28 7.37 -37.73
N GLY A 109 8.14 7.01 -36.44
CA GLY A 109 7.45 5.81 -35.98
C GLY A 109 5.96 6.06 -35.74
N ASP A 110 5.21 5.00 -35.46
CA ASP A 110 3.79 5.07 -35.11
C ASP A 110 3.62 5.42 -33.61
N PRO A 111 3.06 6.60 -33.27
CA PRO A 111 2.84 6.99 -31.87
C PRO A 111 1.82 6.13 -31.15
N THR A 112 0.92 5.45 -31.87
CA THR A 112 -0.13 4.62 -31.24
C THR A 112 0.43 3.38 -30.55
N LEU A 113 1.67 2.99 -30.90
CA LEU A 113 2.41 1.93 -30.21
C LEU A 113 2.81 2.32 -28.78
N ILE A 114 2.89 3.62 -28.46
CA ILE A 114 3.04 4.08 -27.09
C ILE A 114 1.68 4.05 -26.42
N ASN A 115 1.41 2.92 -25.78
CA ASN A 115 0.18 2.65 -25.07
C ASN A 115 0.42 1.65 -23.93
N PRO A 116 -0.25 1.77 -22.78
CA PRO A 116 -0.26 0.72 -21.77
C PRO A 116 -0.68 -0.64 -22.35
N LEU A 117 0.21 -1.62 -22.27
CA LEU A 117 -0.01 -3.02 -22.65
C LEU A 117 -0.65 -3.83 -21.52
N GLN A 118 -0.37 -3.44 -20.27
CA GLN A 118 -1.08 -3.93 -19.09
C GLN A 118 -2.16 -2.92 -18.67
N PRO A 119 -3.25 -3.37 -18.01
CA PRO A 119 -4.19 -2.48 -17.36
C PRO A 119 -3.48 -1.50 -16.43
N ALA A 120 -3.79 -0.22 -16.58
CA ALA A 120 -3.33 0.87 -15.72
C ALA A 120 -4.55 1.57 -15.11
N GLU A 121 -4.58 1.67 -13.79
CA GLU A 121 -5.70 2.22 -13.04
C GLU A 121 -5.21 3.41 -12.23
N LEU A 122 -5.73 4.60 -12.49
CA LEU A 122 -5.36 5.83 -11.79
C LEU A 122 -6.50 6.29 -10.89
N VAL A 123 -6.22 6.50 -9.61
CA VAL A 123 -7.18 7.06 -8.64
C VAL A 123 -6.80 8.50 -8.31
N ILE A 124 -7.79 9.41 -8.35
CA ILE A 124 -7.60 10.81 -7.96
C ILE A 124 -7.99 10.98 -6.50
N ASP A 125 -7.01 11.14 -5.61
CA ASP A 125 -7.21 11.19 -4.16
C ASP A 125 -6.24 12.09 -3.39
N HIS A 126 -5.10 12.48 -3.96
CA HIS A 126 -4.08 13.33 -3.32
C HIS A 126 -4.36 14.84 -3.44
N SER A 127 -5.48 15.22 -4.08
CA SER A 127 -5.78 16.61 -4.41
C SER A 127 -6.64 17.33 -3.37
N VAL A 128 -7.42 16.61 -2.56
CA VAL A 128 -8.32 17.19 -1.55
C VAL A 128 -7.52 17.66 -0.33
N GLN A 129 -7.84 18.85 0.16
CA GLN A 129 -7.26 19.43 1.37
C GLN A 129 -8.36 19.73 2.40
N VAL A 130 -8.01 19.66 3.68
CA VAL A 130 -8.93 20.03 4.78
C VAL A 130 -8.84 21.54 5.00
N ASP A 131 -9.37 22.32 4.07
CA ASP A 131 -9.45 23.79 4.20
C ASP A 131 -10.46 24.16 5.30
N GLU A 132 -11.69 23.67 5.16
CA GLU A 132 -12.79 23.78 6.11
C GLU A 132 -12.96 22.49 6.92
N PHE A 133 -13.40 22.61 8.17
CA PHE A 133 -13.56 21.48 9.09
C PHE A 133 -14.65 21.72 10.14
N GLY A 134 -15.13 20.65 10.76
CA GLY A 134 -16.04 20.73 11.92
C GLY A 134 -17.46 21.23 11.63
N THR A 135 -17.84 21.43 10.36
CA THR A 135 -19.18 21.87 9.96
C THR A 135 -19.81 20.91 8.94
N PRO A 136 -21.16 20.82 8.86
CA PRO A 136 -21.83 19.99 7.85
C PRO A 136 -21.48 20.36 6.40
N GLN A 137 -21.05 21.60 6.14
CA GLN A 137 -20.69 22.10 4.81
C GLN A 137 -19.22 21.87 4.43
N SER A 138 -18.38 21.44 5.38
CA SER A 138 -16.92 21.36 5.19
C SER A 138 -16.53 20.50 3.98
N PHE A 139 -17.17 19.34 3.80
CA PHE A 139 -16.90 18.47 2.65
C PHE A 139 -17.17 19.17 1.31
N GLN A 140 -18.34 19.79 1.17
CA GLN A 140 -18.73 20.47 -0.07
C GLN A 140 -17.79 21.62 -0.42
N LEU A 141 -17.36 22.40 0.57
CA LEU A 141 -16.43 23.52 0.37
C LEU A 141 -15.04 23.03 -0.02
N ASN A 142 -14.53 21.99 0.65
CA ASN A 142 -13.23 21.40 0.32
C ASN A 142 -13.20 20.81 -1.10
N ALA A 143 -14.24 20.08 -1.51
CA ALA A 143 -14.36 19.53 -2.86
C ALA A 143 -14.46 20.63 -3.94
N GLN A 144 -15.17 21.73 -3.65
CA GLN A 144 -15.22 22.89 -4.56
C GLN A 144 -13.83 23.53 -4.75
N LEU A 145 -13.10 23.75 -3.64
CA LEU A 145 -11.75 24.31 -3.68
C LEU A 145 -10.78 23.39 -4.42
N GLU A 146 -10.85 22.09 -4.17
CA GLU A 146 -10.07 21.06 -4.87
C GLU A 146 -10.29 21.16 -6.39
N PHE A 147 -11.55 21.18 -6.85
CA PHE A 147 -11.85 21.26 -8.28
C PHE A 147 -11.34 22.55 -8.92
N ILE A 148 -11.47 23.69 -8.23
CA ILE A 148 -10.96 24.99 -8.72
C ILE A 148 -9.44 24.94 -8.88
N ARG A 149 -8.72 24.40 -7.88
CA ARG A 149 -7.26 24.33 -7.86
C ARG A 149 -6.69 23.35 -8.89
N ASN A 150 -7.40 22.26 -9.18
CA ASN A 150 -6.88 21.14 -9.97
C ASN A 150 -7.51 21.00 -11.37
N LYS A 151 -8.26 22.01 -11.83
CA LYS A 151 -8.99 21.98 -13.12
C LYS A 151 -8.14 21.53 -14.30
N GLU A 152 -6.92 22.05 -14.43
CA GLU A 152 -6.01 21.70 -15.53
C GLU A 152 -5.53 20.25 -15.45
N ARG A 153 -5.13 19.79 -14.25
CA ARG A 153 -4.73 18.40 -14.01
C ARG A 153 -5.86 17.43 -14.34
N TYR A 154 -7.10 17.75 -13.97
CA TYR A 154 -8.26 16.90 -14.25
C TYR A 154 -8.63 16.89 -15.73
N ALA A 155 -8.53 18.02 -16.42
CA ALA A 155 -8.71 18.08 -17.86
C ALA A 155 -7.65 17.23 -18.59
N PHE A 156 -6.40 17.28 -18.14
CA PHE A 156 -5.30 16.50 -18.69
C PHE A 156 -5.47 15.00 -18.46
N LEU A 157 -5.81 14.57 -17.23
CA LEU A 157 -6.09 13.16 -16.93
C LEU A 157 -7.29 12.64 -17.74
N ARG A 158 -8.35 13.43 -17.86
CA ARG A 158 -9.52 13.08 -18.69
C ARG A 158 -9.15 12.90 -20.16
N TRP A 159 -8.27 13.75 -20.70
CA TRP A 159 -7.70 13.55 -22.03
C TRP A 159 -6.93 12.21 -22.09
N GLY A 160 -6.08 11.93 -21.11
CA GLY A 160 -5.30 10.69 -21.03
C GLY A 160 -6.18 9.43 -21.10
N GLN A 161 -7.27 9.38 -20.35
CA GLN A 161 -8.23 8.27 -20.37
C GLN A 161 -8.83 8.02 -21.77
N THR A 162 -9.00 9.07 -22.58
CA THR A 162 -9.50 8.94 -23.96
C THR A 162 -8.38 8.66 -24.98
N ALA A 163 -7.16 9.07 -24.68
CA ALA A 163 -6.01 8.98 -25.57
C ALA A 163 -5.29 7.63 -25.49
N PHE A 164 -5.38 6.91 -24.37
CA PHE A 164 -4.71 5.65 -24.12
C PHE A 164 -5.71 4.52 -23.87
N HIS A 165 -5.51 3.38 -24.53
CA HIS A 165 -6.22 2.14 -24.21
C HIS A 165 -5.67 1.56 -22.91
N ASN A 166 -6.49 0.77 -22.20
CA ASN A 166 -6.14 0.14 -20.93
C ASN A 166 -5.81 1.12 -19.79
N LEU A 167 -6.07 2.42 -19.95
CA LEU A 167 -5.97 3.40 -18.87
C LEU A 167 -7.37 3.71 -18.34
N ALA A 168 -7.66 3.28 -17.11
CA ALA A 168 -8.87 3.61 -16.38
C ALA A 168 -8.57 4.70 -15.35
N ILE A 169 -9.46 5.68 -15.22
CA ILE A 169 -9.34 6.73 -14.20
C ILE A 169 -10.57 6.71 -13.30
N VAL A 170 -10.32 6.57 -12.00
CA VAL A 170 -11.31 6.74 -10.95
C VAL A 170 -11.38 8.23 -10.60
N PRO A 171 -12.55 8.87 -10.75
CA PRO A 171 -12.70 10.30 -10.53
C PRO A 171 -12.52 10.69 -9.05
N PRO A 172 -12.31 11.99 -8.76
CA PRO A 172 -12.28 12.51 -7.39
C PRO A 172 -13.59 12.20 -6.65
N ASP A 173 -13.57 12.34 -5.31
CA ASP A 173 -14.69 12.04 -4.41
C ASP A 173 -15.17 10.57 -4.44
N THR A 174 -14.34 9.65 -4.93
CA THR A 174 -14.65 8.20 -4.92
C THR A 174 -14.07 7.50 -3.69
N GLY A 175 -12.83 7.83 -3.32
CA GLY A 175 -12.10 7.22 -2.22
C GLY A 175 -10.59 7.37 -2.37
N ILE A 176 -9.83 6.76 -1.46
CA ILE A 176 -8.37 6.73 -1.44
C ILE A 176 -7.90 5.50 -2.24
N VAL A 177 -6.81 5.66 -3.01
CA VAL A 177 -6.29 4.71 -4.00
C VAL A 177 -6.25 3.26 -3.50
N HIS A 178 -5.73 3.01 -2.29
CA HIS A 178 -5.57 1.65 -1.77
C HIS A 178 -6.88 1.04 -1.26
N GLN A 179 -7.78 1.85 -0.73
CA GLN A 179 -9.09 1.37 -0.31
C GLN A 179 -9.99 1.08 -1.51
N VAL A 180 -9.97 1.95 -2.54
CA VAL A 180 -10.62 1.69 -3.83
C VAL A 180 -10.02 0.44 -4.50
N ASN A 181 -8.71 0.24 -4.40
CA ASN A 181 -8.07 -0.98 -4.90
C ASN A 181 -8.62 -2.22 -4.20
N LEU A 182 -8.68 -2.22 -2.87
CA LEU A 182 -9.17 -3.34 -2.08
C LEU A 182 -10.67 -3.64 -2.31
N GLU A 183 -11.50 -2.60 -2.33
CA GLU A 183 -12.96 -2.72 -2.41
C GLU A 183 -13.51 -2.86 -3.82
N TYR A 184 -12.76 -2.42 -4.84
CA TYR A 184 -13.27 -2.38 -6.21
C TYR A 184 -12.29 -2.99 -7.24
N LEU A 185 -11.08 -2.44 -7.39
CA LEU A 185 -10.19 -2.76 -8.52
C LEU A 185 -9.55 -4.15 -8.46
N ALA A 186 -9.28 -4.68 -7.27
CA ALA A 186 -8.58 -5.95 -7.12
C ALA A 186 -9.42 -7.14 -7.60
N HIS A 187 -8.78 -8.00 -8.40
CA HIS A 187 -9.42 -9.17 -8.99
C HIS A 187 -9.12 -10.47 -8.22
N VAL A 188 -8.01 -10.49 -7.47
CA VAL A 188 -7.38 -11.68 -6.86
C VAL A 188 -6.87 -12.68 -7.90
N ILE A 189 -7.73 -13.12 -8.82
CA ILE A 189 -7.35 -13.88 -10.02
C ILE A 189 -7.79 -13.08 -11.25
N PHE A 190 -6.81 -12.65 -12.05
CA PHE A 190 -7.03 -11.97 -13.32
C PHE A 190 -7.50 -12.95 -14.39
N VAL A 191 -8.39 -12.48 -15.28
CA VAL A 191 -8.76 -13.20 -16.50
C VAL A 191 -8.44 -12.32 -17.69
N ARG A 192 -7.43 -12.71 -18.47
CA ARG A 192 -7.11 -12.06 -19.74
C ARG A 192 -7.78 -12.78 -20.88
N GLN A 193 -8.55 -12.05 -21.67
CA GLN A 193 -9.08 -12.54 -22.94
C GLN A 193 -8.16 -12.11 -24.08
N GLN A 194 -7.60 -13.08 -24.80
CA GLN A 194 -6.78 -12.81 -25.98
C GLN A 194 -6.96 -13.93 -27.00
N ASN A 195 -7.18 -13.57 -28.27
CA ASN A 195 -7.34 -14.53 -29.39
C ASN A 195 -8.39 -15.63 -29.12
N GLY A 196 -9.52 -15.27 -28.49
CA GLY A 196 -10.58 -16.21 -28.14
C GLY A 196 -10.26 -17.14 -26.96
N ARG A 197 -9.11 -16.96 -26.28
CA ARG A 197 -8.71 -17.74 -25.10
C ARG A 197 -8.82 -16.91 -23.82
N ARG A 198 -9.37 -17.52 -22.77
CA ARG A 198 -9.37 -16.97 -21.41
C ARG A 198 -8.20 -17.54 -20.65
N THR A 199 -7.27 -16.70 -20.21
CA THR A 199 -6.14 -17.11 -19.37
C THR A 199 -6.34 -16.59 -17.96
N ALA A 200 -6.33 -17.47 -16.97
CA ALA A 200 -6.45 -17.11 -15.56
C ALA A 200 -5.09 -17.16 -14.86
N TYR A 201 -4.79 -16.16 -14.03
CA TYR A 201 -3.53 -16.03 -13.30
C TYR A 201 -3.67 -15.11 -12.07
N PRO A 202 -2.78 -15.18 -11.06
CA PRO A 202 -2.87 -14.35 -9.87
C PRO A 202 -2.81 -12.87 -10.23
N ASP A 203 -3.68 -12.06 -9.61
CA ASP A 203 -3.54 -10.61 -9.57
C ASP A 203 -2.25 -10.27 -8.83
N ASN A 204 -1.43 -9.44 -9.45
CA ASN A 204 -0.20 -8.90 -8.90
C ASN A 204 0.11 -7.55 -9.55
N LEU A 205 0.61 -6.59 -8.79
CA LEU A 205 0.78 -5.23 -9.29
C LEU A 205 1.98 -4.51 -8.74
N VAL A 206 2.42 -3.52 -9.51
CA VAL A 206 3.26 -2.43 -9.01
C VAL A 206 2.43 -1.15 -9.00
N GLY A 207 2.70 -0.24 -8.07
CA GLY A 207 2.03 1.04 -8.06
C GLY A 207 2.96 2.20 -7.76
N THR A 208 2.61 3.41 -8.19
CA THR A 208 3.41 4.63 -7.96
C THR A 208 3.14 5.27 -6.60
N ASP A 209 2.92 4.41 -5.60
CA ASP A 209 2.65 4.74 -4.22
C ASP A 209 3.22 3.63 -3.32
N SER A 210 3.95 3.99 -2.26
CA SER A 210 4.60 3.02 -1.37
C SER A 210 3.62 2.06 -0.70
N HIS A 211 2.41 2.53 -0.40
CA HIS A 211 1.39 1.80 0.34
C HIS A 211 0.51 0.92 -0.56
N THR A 212 0.85 0.77 -1.85
CA THR A 212 0.27 -0.27 -2.74
C THR A 212 0.34 -1.66 -2.09
N THR A 213 1.29 -1.84 -1.18
CA THR A 213 1.44 -3.02 -0.31
C THR A 213 0.21 -3.36 0.54
N MET A 214 -0.74 -2.44 0.74
CA MET A 214 -2.00 -2.70 1.42
C MET A 214 -2.80 -3.86 0.83
N ILE A 215 -2.72 -4.04 -0.50
CA ILE A 215 -3.47 -5.09 -1.20
C ILE A 215 -2.97 -6.51 -0.87
N ASN A 216 -1.76 -6.63 -0.31
CA ASN A 216 -1.20 -7.91 0.13
C ASN A 216 -2.03 -8.55 1.27
N GLY A 217 -2.86 -7.77 1.99
CA GLY A 217 -3.83 -8.30 2.94
C GLY A 217 -4.93 -9.17 2.32
N LEU A 218 -5.20 -8.99 1.01
CA LEU A 218 -6.14 -9.79 0.21
C LEU A 218 -5.44 -10.93 -0.55
N GLY A 219 -4.14 -11.14 -0.32
CA GLY A 219 -3.33 -12.16 -1.00
C GLY A 219 -2.92 -11.84 -2.43
N VAL A 220 -3.10 -10.59 -2.86
CA VAL A 220 -2.60 -10.05 -4.12
C VAL A 220 -1.18 -9.51 -3.88
N LEU A 221 -0.19 -10.04 -4.58
CA LEU A 221 1.19 -9.60 -4.43
C LEU A 221 1.39 -8.24 -5.11
N GLY A 222 1.67 -7.19 -4.33
CA GLY A 222 2.01 -5.90 -4.90
C GLY A 222 2.79 -4.96 -3.98
N TRP A 223 3.48 -4.01 -4.60
CA TRP A 223 4.35 -3.05 -3.90
C TRP A 223 4.53 -1.74 -4.67
N GLY A 224 5.05 -0.74 -3.98
CA GLY A 224 5.33 0.57 -4.55
C GLY A 224 6.63 0.61 -5.36
N VAL A 225 6.63 1.33 -6.48
CA VAL A 225 7.78 1.58 -7.35
C VAL A 225 7.82 3.05 -7.79
N GLY A 226 8.92 3.49 -8.39
CA GLY A 226 9.02 4.81 -9.00
C GLY A 226 8.17 4.95 -10.26
N GLY A 227 7.94 6.20 -10.69
CA GLY A 227 7.16 6.50 -11.90
C GLY A 227 7.73 5.83 -13.16
N ILE A 228 9.05 5.85 -13.32
CA ILE A 228 9.75 5.27 -14.47
C ILE A 228 9.55 3.75 -14.53
N GLU A 229 9.68 3.05 -13.40
CA GLU A 229 9.45 1.61 -13.33
C GLU A 229 7.98 1.26 -13.63
N ALA A 230 7.04 2.06 -13.14
CA ALA A 230 5.63 1.89 -13.43
C ALA A 230 5.31 2.13 -14.92
N GLU A 231 5.91 3.14 -15.54
CA GLU A 231 5.80 3.41 -16.98
C GLU A 231 6.36 2.28 -17.83
N ALA A 232 7.54 1.78 -17.48
CA ALA A 232 8.14 0.63 -18.14
C ALA A 232 7.22 -0.60 -18.03
N ALA A 233 6.67 -0.86 -16.84
CA ALA A 233 5.71 -1.94 -16.60
C ALA A 233 4.42 -1.75 -17.43
N MET A 234 3.89 -0.53 -17.51
CA MET A 234 2.73 -0.21 -18.36
C MET A 234 3.04 -0.54 -19.82
N LEU A 235 4.23 -0.23 -20.32
CA LEU A 235 4.67 -0.55 -21.68
C LEU A 235 5.07 -2.03 -21.89
N GLY A 236 4.82 -2.88 -20.89
CA GLY A 236 5.04 -4.34 -20.96
C GLY A 236 6.48 -4.78 -20.73
N GLN A 237 7.36 -3.87 -20.27
CA GLN A 237 8.69 -4.25 -19.82
C GLN A 237 8.60 -4.94 -18.45
N PRO A 238 9.17 -6.14 -18.29
CA PRO A 238 9.24 -6.77 -16.97
C PRO A 238 10.08 -5.95 -15.99
N VAL A 239 9.68 -5.95 -14.73
CA VAL A 239 10.43 -5.39 -13.61
C VAL A 239 11.55 -6.36 -13.26
N SER A 240 12.81 -5.91 -13.32
CA SER A 240 13.94 -6.71 -12.84
C SER A 240 13.96 -6.70 -11.31
N MET A 241 14.07 -7.87 -10.69
CA MET A 241 14.20 -7.99 -9.25
C MET A 241 15.07 -9.18 -8.88
N VAL A 242 15.78 -9.06 -7.75
CA VAL A 242 16.47 -10.20 -7.14
C VAL A 242 15.44 -11.09 -6.46
N ILE A 243 15.60 -12.42 -6.55
CA ILE A 243 14.75 -13.36 -5.82
C ILE A 243 14.85 -13.03 -4.31
N PRO A 244 13.74 -12.64 -3.66
CA PRO A 244 13.81 -12.09 -2.32
C PRO A 244 14.01 -13.19 -1.28
N GLN A 245 14.63 -12.82 -0.16
CA GLN A 245 14.50 -13.59 1.08
C GLN A 245 13.08 -13.39 1.63
N VAL A 246 12.57 -14.40 2.34
CA VAL A 246 11.21 -14.35 2.91
C VAL A 246 11.27 -14.57 4.41
N VAL A 247 10.79 -13.58 5.16
CA VAL A 247 10.64 -13.64 6.62
C VAL A 247 9.23 -14.12 6.95
N GLY A 248 9.12 -15.28 7.58
CA GLY A 248 7.85 -15.81 8.05
C GLY A 248 7.48 -15.24 9.42
N VAL A 249 6.34 -14.57 9.53
CA VAL A 249 5.81 -14.08 10.81
C VAL A 249 4.64 -14.98 11.24
N LYS A 250 4.90 -15.82 12.24
CA LYS A 250 3.91 -16.73 12.80
C LYS A 250 3.02 -16.00 13.81
N LEU A 251 1.76 -15.82 13.48
CA LEU A 251 0.74 -15.24 14.35
C LEU A 251 0.03 -16.36 15.14
N THR A 252 -0.09 -16.18 16.45
CA THR A 252 -0.75 -17.11 17.37
C THR A 252 -1.66 -16.35 18.34
N GLY A 253 -2.56 -17.05 19.04
CA GLY A 253 -3.48 -16.41 19.97
C GLY A 253 -4.53 -15.55 19.27
N ARG A 254 -5.14 -14.63 20.02
CA ARG A 254 -6.18 -13.70 19.55
C ARG A 254 -5.92 -12.32 20.14
N LEU A 255 -6.28 -11.27 19.40
CA LEU A 255 -6.21 -9.90 19.92
C LEU A 255 -7.08 -9.77 21.16
N ARG A 256 -6.54 -9.09 22.19
CA ARG A 256 -7.27 -8.81 23.42
C ARG A 256 -8.36 -7.78 23.18
N GLU A 257 -9.44 -7.84 23.97
CA GLU A 257 -10.43 -6.77 23.99
C GLU A 257 -9.76 -5.42 24.29
N GLY A 258 -10.13 -4.40 23.51
CA GLY A 258 -9.54 -3.06 23.60
C GLY A 258 -8.30 -2.85 22.73
N ALA A 259 -7.64 -3.91 22.24
CA ALA A 259 -6.62 -3.80 21.21
C ALA A 259 -7.26 -3.72 19.81
N THR A 260 -6.64 -2.94 18.93
CA THR A 260 -7.13 -2.66 17.57
C THR A 260 -6.15 -3.14 16.50
N ALA A 261 -6.58 -3.11 15.24
CA ALA A 261 -5.71 -3.34 14.09
C ALA A 261 -4.51 -2.38 14.07
N THR A 262 -4.71 -1.13 14.50
CA THR A 262 -3.66 -0.12 14.61
C THR A 262 -2.60 -0.55 15.64
N ASP A 263 -3.01 -1.06 16.79
CA ASP A 263 -2.07 -1.54 17.82
C ASP A 263 -1.25 -2.74 17.35
N LEU A 264 -1.91 -3.65 16.64
CA LEU A 264 -1.26 -4.82 16.05
C LEU A 264 -0.20 -4.39 15.02
N VAL A 265 -0.56 -3.51 14.08
CA VAL A 265 0.39 -3.09 13.04
C VAL A 265 1.55 -2.27 13.61
N LEU A 266 1.33 -1.45 14.64
CA LEU A 266 2.43 -0.73 15.30
C LEU A 266 3.38 -1.70 16.01
N THR A 267 2.84 -2.73 16.67
CA THR A 267 3.65 -3.79 17.30
C THR A 267 4.48 -4.55 16.27
N ILE A 268 3.87 -4.92 15.14
CA ILE A 268 4.58 -5.58 14.03
C ILE A 268 5.63 -4.66 13.43
N THR A 269 5.32 -3.37 13.23
CA THR A 269 6.25 -2.38 12.67
C THR A 269 7.49 -2.22 13.53
N GLU A 270 7.32 -2.08 14.86
CA GLU A 270 8.42 -2.05 15.83
C GLU A 270 9.27 -3.33 15.75
N MET A 271 8.62 -4.50 15.79
CA MET A 271 9.29 -5.80 15.76
C MET A 271 10.11 -6.00 14.47
N LEU A 272 9.52 -5.73 13.30
CA LEU A 272 10.16 -5.93 12.00
C LEU A 272 11.24 -4.90 11.72
N ARG A 273 11.09 -3.65 12.18
CA ARG A 273 12.18 -2.67 12.12
C ARG A 273 13.37 -3.07 12.96
N LYS A 274 13.14 -3.58 14.16
CA LYS A 274 14.22 -4.08 15.03
C LYS A 274 14.92 -5.29 14.42
N HIS A 275 14.19 -6.16 13.73
CA HIS A 275 14.76 -7.34 13.08
C HIS A 275 15.55 -7.01 11.81
N GLY A 276 15.08 -6.06 10.99
CA GLY A 276 15.74 -5.65 9.76
C GLY A 276 15.28 -6.46 8.54
N VAL A 277 14.18 -5.99 7.92
CA VAL A 277 13.55 -6.66 6.77
C VAL A 277 13.64 -5.87 5.46
N VAL A 278 14.59 -4.93 5.35
CA VAL A 278 14.78 -4.12 4.15
C VAL A 278 15.09 -4.98 2.94
N GLY A 279 14.30 -4.82 1.87
CA GLY A 279 14.45 -5.58 0.62
C GLY A 279 14.03 -7.05 0.71
N LYS A 280 13.40 -7.48 1.82
CA LYS A 280 12.86 -8.83 2.01
C LYS A 280 11.34 -8.81 1.83
N PHE A 281 10.79 -9.98 1.55
CA PHE A 281 9.35 -10.22 1.68
C PHE A 281 9.03 -10.64 3.12
N VAL A 282 7.86 -10.24 3.60
CA VAL A 282 7.29 -10.70 4.86
C VAL A 282 6.01 -11.47 4.55
N GLU A 283 5.90 -12.69 5.07
CA GLU A 283 4.72 -13.54 4.89
C GLU A 283 4.14 -13.91 6.25
N TYR A 284 2.85 -13.62 6.43
CA TYR A 284 2.15 -13.90 7.68
C TYR A 284 1.46 -15.26 7.60
N PHE A 285 1.62 -16.07 8.64
CA PHE A 285 1.04 -17.42 8.70
C PHE A 285 0.73 -17.83 10.14
N GLY A 286 0.09 -18.99 10.31
CA GLY A 286 -0.17 -19.59 11.62
C GLY A 286 -1.63 -19.45 12.08
N PRO A 287 -1.97 -20.06 13.23
CA PRO A 287 -3.36 -20.18 13.68
C PRO A 287 -4.03 -18.84 13.97
N GLY A 288 -3.27 -17.78 14.27
CA GLY A 288 -3.82 -16.45 14.51
C GLY A 288 -4.50 -15.82 13.29
N LEU A 289 -4.27 -16.32 12.07
CA LEU A 289 -4.93 -15.81 10.86
C LEU A 289 -6.44 -16.10 10.83
N GLN A 290 -6.89 -17.19 11.46
CA GLN A 290 -8.28 -17.66 11.39
C GLN A 290 -9.27 -16.63 11.96
N ASP A 291 -8.84 -15.89 12.97
CA ASP A 291 -9.67 -14.89 13.67
C ASP A 291 -9.34 -13.46 13.25
N LEU A 292 -8.43 -13.27 12.28
CA LEU A 292 -7.97 -11.94 11.85
C LEU A 292 -8.76 -11.47 10.61
N PRO A 293 -9.65 -10.47 10.74
CA PRO A 293 -10.45 -9.95 9.64
C PRO A 293 -9.60 -9.41 8.49
N LEU A 294 -10.15 -9.39 7.28
CA LEU A 294 -9.37 -8.90 6.12
C LEU A 294 -8.89 -7.46 6.28
N ALA A 295 -9.72 -6.59 6.87
CA ALA A 295 -9.33 -5.21 7.08
C ALA A 295 -8.09 -5.07 7.97
N ASP A 296 -7.94 -5.92 8.99
CA ASP A 296 -6.76 -5.94 9.86
C ASP A 296 -5.52 -6.40 9.08
N ARG A 297 -5.68 -7.40 8.22
CA ARG A 297 -4.61 -7.87 7.31
C ARG A 297 -4.16 -6.76 6.35
N ALA A 298 -5.12 -6.00 5.81
CA ALA A 298 -4.85 -4.86 4.94
C ALA A 298 -4.12 -3.73 5.68
N THR A 299 -4.50 -3.42 6.94
CA THR A 299 -3.76 -2.49 7.80
C THR A 299 -2.31 -2.93 8.00
N ILE A 300 -2.06 -4.22 8.23
CA ILE A 300 -0.70 -4.77 8.38
C ILE A 300 0.10 -4.71 7.07
N GLY A 301 -0.52 -5.09 5.95
CA GLY A 301 0.10 -5.01 4.63
C GLY A 301 0.44 -3.58 4.23
N ASN A 302 -0.43 -2.62 4.57
CA ASN A 302 -0.26 -1.19 4.27
C ASN A 302 1.04 -0.64 4.85
N MET A 303 1.39 -1.00 6.09
CA MET A 303 2.57 -0.47 6.76
C MET A 303 3.90 -1.14 6.37
N SER A 304 3.92 -1.94 5.29
CA SER A 304 5.15 -2.58 4.81
C SER A 304 6.33 -1.62 4.59
N PRO A 305 6.13 -0.45 3.96
CA PRO A 305 7.19 0.54 3.79
C PRO A 305 7.73 1.05 5.14
N GLU A 306 6.86 1.21 6.14
CA GLU A 306 7.22 1.68 7.48
C GLU A 306 8.12 0.73 8.24
N TYR A 307 8.10 -0.58 7.94
CA TYR A 307 9.09 -1.55 8.43
C TYR A 307 10.16 -1.98 7.41
N GLY A 308 10.04 -1.50 6.17
CA GLY A 308 11.05 -1.58 5.11
C GLY A 308 10.97 -2.83 4.24
N ALA A 309 9.99 -3.69 4.48
CA ALA A 309 9.78 -4.83 3.61
C ALA A 309 9.28 -4.37 2.24
N THR A 310 9.59 -5.14 1.20
CA THR A 310 9.00 -4.91 -0.13
C THR A 310 7.50 -5.21 -0.09
N CYS A 311 7.08 -6.22 0.67
CA CYS A 311 5.68 -6.54 0.92
C CYS A 311 5.49 -7.25 2.27
N GLY A 312 4.26 -7.19 2.79
CA GLY A 312 3.76 -7.94 3.93
C GLY A 312 2.47 -8.64 3.55
N ILE A 313 2.54 -9.94 3.22
CA ILE A 313 1.46 -10.66 2.53
C ILE A 313 0.80 -11.75 3.37
N PHE A 314 -0.51 -11.84 3.19
CA PHE A 314 -1.36 -12.89 3.75
C PHE A 314 -1.85 -13.77 2.60
N PRO A 315 -1.81 -15.10 2.72
CA PRO A 315 -2.33 -15.97 1.66
C PRO A 315 -3.85 -15.85 1.51
N VAL A 316 -4.36 -16.16 0.31
CA VAL A 316 -5.81 -16.23 0.08
C VAL A 316 -6.41 -17.38 0.90
N ASP A 317 -7.45 -17.09 1.67
CA ASP A 317 -8.16 -18.08 2.50
C ASP A 317 -9.68 -17.85 2.50
N LYS A 318 -10.39 -18.49 3.43
CA LYS A 318 -11.85 -18.35 3.59
C LYS A 318 -12.27 -16.90 3.91
N GLU A 319 -11.46 -16.16 4.66
CA GLU A 319 -11.72 -14.76 4.98
C GLU A 319 -11.55 -13.87 3.73
N SER A 320 -10.56 -14.16 2.88
CA SER A 320 -10.45 -13.52 1.57
C SER A 320 -11.71 -13.69 0.73
N LEU A 321 -12.25 -14.91 0.63
CA LEU A 321 -13.49 -15.18 -0.09
C LEU A 321 -14.72 -14.51 0.56
N ALA A 322 -14.76 -14.47 1.90
CA ALA A 322 -15.82 -13.79 2.65
C ALA A 322 -15.82 -12.28 2.35
N TYR A 323 -14.63 -11.65 2.32
CA TYR A 323 -14.49 -10.25 1.98
C TYR A 323 -14.87 -9.94 0.52
N LEU A 324 -14.47 -10.78 -0.44
CA LEU A 324 -14.92 -10.64 -1.83
C LEU A 324 -16.44 -10.65 -1.94
N ARG A 325 -17.11 -11.54 -1.20
CA ARG A 325 -18.58 -11.59 -1.14
C ARG A 325 -19.17 -10.33 -0.48
N LEU A 326 -18.59 -9.89 0.64
CA LEU A 326 -19.00 -8.68 1.37
C LEU A 326 -18.96 -7.44 0.47
N THR A 327 -17.92 -7.34 -0.35
CA THR A 327 -17.69 -6.22 -1.28
C THR A 327 -18.41 -6.38 -2.62
N GLY A 328 -19.33 -7.33 -2.74
CA GLY A 328 -20.22 -7.47 -3.89
C GLY A 328 -19.56 -8.06 -5.14
N ARG A 329 -18.41 -8.74 -5.03
CA ARG A 329 -17.85 -9.49 -6.17
C ARG A 329 -18.78 -10.64 -6.55
N SER A 330 -18.85 -10.93 -7.84
CA SER A 330 -19.79 -11.93 -8.37
C SER A 330 -19.46 -13.34 -7.85
N GLN A 331 -20.48 -14.18 -7.74
CA GLN A 331 -20.29 -15.58 -7.34
C GLN A 331 -19.40 -16.35 -8.32
N GLU A 332 -19.43 -16.00 -9.61
CA GLU A 332 -18.55 -16.54 -10.65
C GLU A 332 -17.08 -16.19 -10.39
N GLN A 333 -16.78 -14.93 -10.05
CA GLN A 333 -15.43 -14.50 -9.72
C GLN A 333 -14.93 -15.21 -8.45
N ILE A 334 -15.75 -15.29 -7.42
CA ILE A 334 -15.40 -15.96 -6.16
C ILE A 334 -15.12 -17.45 -6.40
N ALA A 335 -15.93 -18.12 -7.22
CA ALA A 335 -15.73 -19.52 -7.58
C ALA A 335 -14.41 -19.73 -8.34
N LEU A 336 -14.07 -18.83 -9.28
CA LEU A 336 -12.80 -18.86 -9.98
C LEU A 336 -11.62 -18.67 -9.03
N VAL A 337 -11.69 -17.68 -8.12
CA VAL A 337 -10.64 -17.42 -7.13
C VAL A 337 -10.38 -18.67 -6.28
N GLU A 338 -11.44 -19.27 -5.74
CA GLU A 338 -11.29 -20.48 -4.93
C GLU A 338 -10.72 -21.65 -5.72
N ALA A 339 -11.30 -21.96 -6.89
CA ALA A 339 -10.87 -23.09 -7.71
C ALA A 339 -9.42 -22.93 -8.18
N TYR A 340 -9.04 -21.75 -8.68
CA TYR A 340 -7.69 -21.46 -9.13
C TYR A 340 -6.68 -21.54 -7.98
N CYS A 341 -6.97 -20.89 -6.85
CA CYS A 341 -6.05 -20.91 -5.72
C CYS A 341 -5.87 -22.32 -5.16
N ARG A 342 -6.91 -23.15 -5.13
CA ARG A 342 -6.78 -24.56 -4.73
C ARG A 342 -5.94 -25.37 -5.71
N GLU A 343 -6.21 -25.24 -7.01
CA GLU A 343 -5.46 -25.95 -8.07
C GLU A 343 -3.96 -25.61 -8.03
N GLN A 344 -3.61 -24.36 -7.72
CA GLN A 344 -2.22 -23.90 -7.66
C GLN A 344 -1.56 -24.07 -6.29
N GLY A 345 -2.28 -24.54 -5.27
CA GLY A 345 -1.77 -24.55 -3.90
C GLY A 345 -1.49 -23.14 -3.33
N LEU A 346 -2.28 -22.16 -3.74
CA LEU A 346 -2.30 -20.77 -3.26
C LEU A 346 -3.45 -20.54 -2.25
N PHE A 347 -4.31 -21.52 -2.01
CA PHE A 347 -5.36 -21.41 -0.99
C PHE A 347 -4.85 -21.89 0.36
N HIS A 348 -4.95 -21.06 1.39
CA HIS A 348 -4.54 -21.37 2.76
C HIS A 348 -5.70 -21.87 3.63
N ASP A 349 -5.44 -22.92 4.39
CA ASP A 349 -6.31 -23.50 5.39
C ASP A 349 -5.50 -24.21 6.49
N GLU A 350 -6.19 -24.79 7.48
CA GLU A 350 -5.60 -25.52 8.61
C GLU A 350 -4.74 -26.73 8.22
N ASN A 351 -4.90 -27.26 7.00
CA ASN A 351 -4.15 -28.39 6.48
C ASN A 351 -2.97 -27.95 5.60
N THR A 352 -2.81 -26.65 5.37
CA THR A 352 -1.73 -26.11 4.55
C THR A 352 -0.39 -26.36 5.24
N PRO A 353 0.55 -27.08 4.61
CA PRO A 353 1.85 -27.33 5.20
C PRO A 353 2.62 -26.01 5.35
N GLN A 354 3.40 -25.91 6.42
CA GLN A 354 4.26 -24.75 6.62
C GLN A 354 5.32 -24.67 5.52
N ALA A 355 5.46 -23.49 4.90
CA ALA A 355 6.52 -23.20 3.96
C ALA A 355 7.89 -23.08 4.64
N GLU A 356 8.96 -23.16 3.87
CA GLU A 356 10.29 -22.76 4.33
C GLU A 356 10.44 -21.25 4.26
N TYR A 357 10.96 -20.65 5.32
CA TYR A 357 11.27 -19.22 5.39
C TYR A 357 12.77 -19.03 5.63
N SER A 358 13.34 -17.95 5.12
CA SER A 358 14.73 -17.58 5.39
C SER A 358 14.93 -17.29 6.89
N GLU A 359 13.96 -16.61 7.48
CA GLU A 359 13.93 -16.22 8.89
C GLU A 359 12.52 -16.36 9.44
N LEU A 360 12.39 -16.58 10.74
CA LEU A 360 11.12 -16.92 11.37
C LEU A 360 10.94 -16.12 12.67
N LEU A 361 9.88 -15.32 12.73
CA LEU A 361 9.47 -14.55 13.89
C LEU A 361 8.13 -15.06 14.40
N MET A 362 7.87 -14.85 15.69
CA MET A 362 6.61 -15.24 16.32
C MET A 362 6.01 -14.05 17.06
N LEU A 363 4.70 -13.87 16.90
CA LEU A 363 3.92 -12.89 17.64
C LEU A 363 2.68 -13.57 18.22
N ASP A 364 2.54 -13.49 19.54
CA ASP A 364 1.28 -13.80 20.21
C ASP A 364 0.38 -12.56 20.13
N LEU A 365 -0.75 -12.66 19.43
CA LEU A 365 -1.72 -11.59 19.31
C LEU A 365 -2.28 -11.19 20.68
N ALA A 366 -2.26 -12.10 21.66
CA ALA A 366 -2.64 -11.75 23.02
C ALA A 366 -1.64 -10.81 23.68
N SER A 367 -0.37 -10.70 23.24
CA SER A 367 0.57 -9.74 23.84
C SER A 367 0.37 -8.30 23.36
N VAL A 368 -0.48 -8.07 22.36
CA VAL A 368 -0.75 -6.73 21.82
C VAL A 368 -1.58 -5.93 22.82
N GLU A 369 -1.16 -4.68 23.04
CA GLU A 369 -1.80 -3.72 23.93
C GLU A 369 -2.04 -2.39 23.19
N PRO A 370 -3.03 -1.59 23.63
CA PRO A 370 -3.26 -0.25 23.09
C PRO A 370 -2.00 0.59 23.07
N SER A 371 -1.72 1.24 21.94
CA SER A 371 -0.47 1.95 21.68
C SER A 371 -0.63 3.10 20.69
N LEU A 372 0.39 3.95 20.63
CA LEU A 372 0.54 5.01 19.64
C LEU A 372 1.98 4.99 19.11
N ALA A 373 2.24 5.70 18.01
CA ALA A 373 3.60 5.86 17.50
C ALA A 373 3.97 7.35 17.42
N GLY A 374 5.17 7.70 17.85
CA GLY A 374 5.66 9.07 17.78
C GLY A 374 6.71 9.43 18.82
N PRO A 375 7.06 10.74 18.92
CA PRO A 375 6.41 11.87 18.25
C PRO A 375 6.91 12.13 16.82
N ARG A 376 7.88 11.36 16.29
CA ARG A 376 8.52 11.66 15.00
C ARG A 376 8.48 10.54 13.97
N ARG A 377 8.46 9.27 14.38
CA ARG A 377 8.59 8.14 13.44
C ARG A 377 7.54 7.06 13.71
N PRO A 378 7.03 6.35 12.69
CA PRO A 378 6.01 5.30 12.84
C PRO A 378 6.45 4.10 13.70
N GLN A 379 7.74 3.78 13.72
CA GLN A 379 8.29 2.69 14.52
C GLN A 379 8.56 3.05 15.98
N ASP A 380 8.39 4.32 16.37
CA ASP A 380 8.55 4.77 17.76
C ASP A 380 7.27 4.44 18.55
N ARG A 381 6.97 3.14 18.70
CA ARG A 381 5.78 2.65 19.41
C ARG A 381 5.89 2.98 20.90
N VAL A 382 4.77 3.43 21.48
CA VAL A 382 4.60 3.75 22.89
C VAL A 382 3.30 3.13 23.36
N ALA A 383 3.33 2.33 24.42
CA ALA A 383 2.12 1.83 25.06
C ALA A 383 1.24 3.02 25.50
N LEU A 384 -0.07 2.92 25.31
CA LEU A 384 -0.98 4.04 25.59
C LEU A 384 -0.91 4.48 27.07
N SER A 385 -0.66 3.54 27.98
CA SER A 385 -0.42 3.80 29.41
C SER A 385 0.80 4.67 29.68
N ASP A 386 1.81 4.64 28.79
CA ASP A 386 3.07 5.36 28.92
C ASP A 386 3.11 6.66 28.10
N ALA A 387 2.04 6.99 27.37
CA ALA A 387 1.98 8.13 26.47
C ALA A 387 2.42 9.46 27.11
N ALA A 388 1.89 9.76 28.30
CA ALA A 388 2.20 11.00 29.02
C ALA A 388 3.67 11.07 29.46
N LYS A 389 4.22 9.95 29.95
CA LYS A 389 5.61 9.85 30.36
C LYS A 389 6.54 10.02 29.14
N SER A 390 6.29 9.26 28.08
CA SER A 390 7.04 9.32 26.83
C SER A 390 7.06 10.73 26.23
N PHE A 391 5.91 11.42 26.24
CA PHE A 391 5.85 12.82 25.80
C PHE A 391 6.73 13.74 26.65
N ASN A 392 6.64 13.64 27.98
CA ASN A 392 7.44 14.48 28.89
C ASN A 392 8.95 14.23 28.71
N ASP A 393 9.35 12.98 28.51
CA ASP A 393 10.74 12.61 28.24
C ASP A 393 11.22 13.14 26.88
N ALA A 394 10.35 13.17 25.87
CA ALA A 394 10.67 13.69 24.54
C ALA A 394 10.65 15.23 24.48
N LEU A 395 9.85 15.91 25.32
CA LEU A 395 9.59 17.35 25.26
C LEU A 395 10.85 18.23 25.20
N PRO A 396 11.91 18.00 25.99
CA PRO A 396 13.15 18.79 25.90
C PRO A 396 13.80 18.77 24.52
N SER A 397 13.63 17.67 23.76
CA SER A 397 14.16 17.52 22.40
C SER A 397 13.26 18.13 21.32
N LEU A 398 11.99 18.39 21.65
CA LEU A 398 11.00 19.00 20.76
C LEU A 398 11.05 20.53 20.82
N VAL A 399 11.37 21.07 21.99
CA VAL A 399 11.53 22.52 22.20
C VAL A 399 12.96 22.90 21.84
N LYS A 400 13.16 23.66 20.75
CA LYS A 400 14.48 24.24 20.46
C LYS A 400 14.95 25.07 21.67
N PRO A 401 16.22 24.94 22.12
CA PRO A 401 16.73 25.85 23.13
C PRO A 401 16.58 27.28 22.62
N LYS A 402 16.03 28.18 23.45
CA LYS A 402 15.94 29.60 23.13
C LYS A 402 17.31 30.06 22.64
N PRO A 403 17.42 30.76 21.48
CA PRO A 403 18.68 31.34 21.09
C PRO A 403 19.17 32.21 22.25
N LYS A 404 20.41 31.98 22.70
CA LYS A 404 21.07 32.93 23.60
C LYS A 404 20.99 34.30 22.92
N PRO A 405 20.73 35.40 23.65
CA PRO A 405 20.77 36.73 23.07
C PRO A 405 22.11 36.86 22.34
N ALA A 406 22.06 37.17 21.04
CA ALA A 406 23.28 37.40 20.29
C ALA A 406 24.01 38.54 21.00
N VAL A 407 25.19 38.24 21.55
CA VAL A 407 26.14 39.29 21.90
C VAL A 407 26.53 39.90 20.55
N GLU A 408 26.19 41.17 20.33
CA GLU A 408 26.61 41.92 19.16
C GLU A 408 28.15 41.94 19.12
N SER A 409 28.74 40.99 18.38
CA SER A 409 30.12 41.12 17.94
C SER A 409 30.08 41.69 16.53
N ALA A 410 30.23 43.01 16.44
CA ALA A 410 30.66 43.66 15.22
C ALA A 410 32.05 43.12 14.86
N LEU A 411 32.17 42.36 13.76
CA LEU A 411 33.35 42.29 12.89
C LEU A 411 33.18 41.20 11.81
N GLY A 412 33.32 41.61 10.55
CA GLY A 412 34.09 40.87 9.56
C GLY A 412 33.36 39.88 8.66
N ALA A 413 32.99 40.36 7.47
CA ALA A 413 32.74 39.51 6.31
C ALA A 413 34.04 38.83 5.85
N ALA A 414 34.04 37.50 5.67
CA ALA A 414 34.80 36.79 4.63
C ALA A 414 34.49 35.28 4.61
N ALA A 415 34.11 34.81 3.40
CA ALA A 415 34.39 33.52 2.76
C ALA A 415 34.03 32.17 3.43
N GLY A 416 33.40 31.29 2.65
CA GLY A 416 33.44 29.84 2.92
C GLY A 416 32.39 29.01 2.18
N ASN A 417 32.72 28.58 0.95
CA ASN A 417 32.05 27.49 0.24
C ASN A 417 32.05 26.20 1.10
N SER A 418 30.88 25.64 1.44
CA SER A 418 30.69 24.19 1.63
C SER A 418 29.20 23.88 1.81
N GLY A 419 28.67 22.93 1.03
CA GLY A 419 27.27 22.51 1.19
C GLY A 419 26.70 21.68 0.05
N MET A 420 27.51 20.84 -0.58
CA MET A 420 27.00 19.77 -1.44
C MET A 420 26.41 18.67 -0.53
N GLY A 421 25.12 18.38 -0.69
CA GLY A 421 24.45 17.23 -0.08
C GLY A 421 23.25 17.59 0.80
N ARG A 422 22.06 17.66 0.21
CA ARG A 422 20.77 17.33 0.85
C ARG A 422 19.63 17.34 -0.16
N TRP A 423 19.59 16.32 -1.00
CA TRP A 423 18.44 15.99 -1.85
C TRP A 423 18.10 14.53 -1.55
N GLU A 424 17.38 14.31 -0.46
CA GLU A 424 16.73 13.05 -0.11
C GLU A 424 15.71 13.35 0.99
N GLN A 425 14.59 13.94 0.58
CA GLN A 425 13.33 13.92 1.33
C GLN A 425 12.20 13.86 0.31
N GLU A 426 11.80 12.64 -0.03
CA GLU A 426 10.47 12.38 -0.57
C GLU A 426 9.44 12.73 0.52
N GLY A 427 8.36 13.40 0.10
CA GLY A 427 7.24 13.80 0.96
C GLY A 427 7.33 15.24 1.46
N GLY A 428 6.94 16.19 0.59
CA GLY A 428 6.51 17.56 0.93
C GLY A 428 7.43 18.35 1.87
N SER A 429 8.25 19.24 1.30
CA SER A 429 9.03 20.26 2.03
C SER A 429 8.31 20.80 3.29
N PRO A 430 8.77 20.47 4.51
CA PRO A 430 8.34 21.19 5.70
C PRO A 430 9.38 22.25 5.99
N THR A 431 9.52 23.24 5.10
CA THR A 431 10.09 24.55 5.46
C THR A 431 10.01 25.48 4.27
N ALA A 432 8.97 26.33 4.25
CA ALA A 432 9.18 27.68 3.75
C ALA A 432 10.21 28.34 4.69
N VAL A 433 11.49 28.26 4.34
CA VAL A 433 12.53 29.04 5.01
C VAL A 433 12.30 30.50 4.58
N GLY A 434 11.93 31.36 5.53
CA GLY A 434 12.04 32.81 5.35
C GLY A 434 10.78 33.58 4.93
N VAL A 435 9.56 33.03 5.05
CA VAL A 435 8.35 33.88 4.96
C VAL A 435 7.95 34.34 6.36
N GLN A 436 8.61 35.39 6.87
CA GLN A 436 7.94 36.24 7.85
C GLN A 436 6.83 36.99 7.09
N ASN A 437 5.66 36.36 6.95
CA ASN A 437 4.51 37.04 6.39
C ASN A 437 4.03 38.07 7.44
N PRO A 438 4.05 39.39 7.17
CA PRO A 438 3.61 40.40 8.14
C PRO A 438 2.09 40.39 8.38
N LEU A 439 1.36 39.45 7.77
CA LEU A 439 -0.07 39.23 7.95
C LEU A 439 -0.37 37.98 8.79
N HIS A 440 0.39 37.76 9.87
CA HIS A 440 -0.01 36.75 10.86
C HIS A 440 -1.18 37.30 11.68
N VAL A 441 -2.40 37.03 11.23
CA VAL A 441 -3.62 37.30 12.00
C VAL A 441 -3.83 36.09 12.90
N GLU A 442 -3.57 36.24 14.20
CA GLU A 442 -3.98 35.25 15.20
C GLU A 442 -5.51 35.16 15.22
N HIS A 443 -6.07 34.16 14.53
CA HIS A 443 -7.46 33.76 14.69
C HIS A 443 -7.60 32.86 15.92
N VAL A 444 -7.17 33.37 17.08
CA VAL A 444 -7.38 32.71 18.37
C VAL A 444 -8.75 33.16 18.87
N ALA A 445 -9.74 32.27 18.86
CA ALA A 445 -11.05 32.57 19.43
C ALA A 445 -10.90 33.13 20.87
N ALA A 446 -11.71 34.13 21.22
CA ALA A 446 -11.69 34.73 22.56
C ALA A 446 -11.90 33.62 23.61
N GLY A 447 -10.89 33.39 24.48
CA GLY A 447 -10.89 32.30 25.48
C GLY A 447 -9.86 31.18 25.24
N VAL A 448 -9.19 31.15 24.08
CA VAL A 448 -8.10 30.19 23.81
C VAL A 448 -6.73 30.74 24.25
N ASN A 449 -6.63 32.06 24.41
CA ASN A 449 -5.38 32.72 24.80
C ASN A 449 -4.98 32.33 26.24
N GLY A 450 -3.85 31.64 26.39
CA GLY A 450 -3.38 31.07 27.67
C GLY A 450 -3.88 29.64 27.98
N SER A 451 -4.72 29.05 27.13
CA SER A 451 -5.32 27.72 27.36
C SER A 451 -4.52 26.55 26.74
N LEU A 452 -3.57 26.85 25.85
CA LEU A 452 -2.72 25.84 25.20
C LEU A 452 -1.43 25.63 26.00
N ASN A 453 -1.11 24.37 26.26
CA ASN A 453 0.11 23.92 26.91
C ASN A 453 0.88 22.97 26.00
N HIS A 454 2.12 22.64 26.36
CA HIS A 454 2.83 21.54 25.72
C HIS A 454 2.02 20.24 25.88
N GLY A 455 1.76 19.56 24.76
CA GLY A 455 0.93 18.35 24.72
C GLY A 455 -0.55 18.62 24.40
N SER A 456 -0.98 19.89 24.28
CA SER A 456 -2.33 20.20 23.78
C SER A 456 -2.51 19.68 22.35
N VAL A 457 -3.56 18.88 22.14
CA VAL A 457 -3.98 18.43 20.81
C VAL A 457 -4.57 19.62 20.06
N VAL A 458 -4.03 19.91 18.88
CA VAL A 458 -4.51 20.97 17.99
C VAL A 458 -5.08 20.43 16.67
N ILE A 459 -4.75 19.17 16.33
CA ILE A 459 -5.29 18.44 15.19
C ILE A 459 -5.67 17.04 15.68
N ALA A 460 -6.89 16.61 15.34
CA ALA A 460 -7.36 15.25 15.58
C ALA A 460 -8.07 14.74 14.32
N ALA A 461 -7.36 13.98 13.51
CA ALA A 461 -7.82 13.54 12.19
C ALA A 461 -8.00 12.01 12.16
N ILE A 462 -9.20 11.55 11.83
CA ILE A 462 -9.44 10.18 11.39
C ILE A 462 -9.28 10.18 9.88
N THR A 463 -8.13 9.69 9.41
CA THR A 463 -7.70 9.74 8.01
C THR A 463 -6.89 8.47 7.66
N SER A 464 -6.36 8.43 6.45
CA SER A 464 -5.57 7.36 5.87
C SER A 464 -6.35 6.08 5.54
N CYS A 465 -6.09 5.54 4.36
CA CYS A 465 -6.56 4.21 3.94
C CYS A 465 -6.20 3.11 4.95
N THR A 466 -5.12 3.27 5.73
CA THR A 466 -4.68 2.31 6.76
C THR A 466 -5.79 1.95 7.76
N ASN A 467 -6.57 2.94 8.20
CA ASN A 467 -7.60 2.77 9.23
C ASN A 467 -9.01 2.98 8.68
N THR A 468 -9.21 3.84 7.69
CA THR A 468 -10.56 4.12 7.16
C THR A 468 -11.15 2.94 6.41
N SER A 469 -10.30 2.05 5.88
CA SER A 469 -10.71 0.79 5.25
C SER A 469 -11.15 -0.28 6.24
N ASN A 470 -11.05 -0.02 7.55
CA ASN A 470 -11.33 -0.98 8.60
C ASN A 470 -12.63 -0.61 9.34
N PRO A 471 -13.76 -1.29 9.03
CA PRO A 471 -15.05 -0.98 9.65
C PRO A 471 -15.03 -1.11 11.17
N SER A 472 -14.24 -2.02 11.74
CA SER A 472 -14.20 -2.24 13.19
C SER A 472 -13.70 -1.00 13.93
N VAL A 473 -12.60 -0.37 13.48
CA VAL A 473 -12.09 0.85 14.13
C VAL A 473 -12.95 2.07 13.84
N MET A 474 -13.57 2.14 12.66
CA MET A 474 -14.48 3.23 12.29
C MET A 474 -15.77 3.20 13.11
N LEU A 475 -16.39 2.03 13.26
CA LEU A 475 -17.57 1.84 14.11
C LEU A 475 -17.22 2.03 15.59
N ALA A 476 -16.06 1.56 16.05
CA ALA A 476 -15.60 1.79 17.41
C ALA A 476 -15.47 3.29 17.71
N ALA A 477 -14.91 4.08 16.79
CA ALA A 477 -14.81 5.53 16.94
C ALA A 477 -16.19 6.19 17.05
N GLY A 478 -17.16 5.79 16.21
CA GLY A 478 -18.54 6.29 16.27
C GLY A 478 -19.26 5.92 17.57
N LEU A 479 -19.11 4.66 18.03
CA LEU A 479 -19.69 4.20 19.30
C LEU A 479 -19.08 4.90 20.51
N LEU A 480 -17.77 5.17 20.48
CA LEU A 480 -17.09 5.96 21.51
C LEU A 480 -17.60 7.41 21.51
N ALA A 481 -17.73 8.03 20.34
CA ALA A 481 -18.27 9.38 20.21
C ALA A 481 -19.70 9.47 20.76
N LYS A 482 -20.58 8.51 20.43
CA LYS A 482 -21.93 8.43 20.99
C LYS A 482 -21.92 8.39 22.53
N LYS A 483 -21.12 7.49 23.11
CA LYS A 483 -21.00 7.35 24.57
C LYS A 483 -20.40 8.58 25.26
N ALA A 484 -19.55 9.33 24.57
CA ALA A 484 -18.96 10.57 25.07
C ALA A 484 -20.01 11.70 25.09
N VAL A 485 -20.79 11.85 24.01
CA VAL A 485 -21.90 12.82 23.91
C VAL A 485 -22.98 12.53 24.94
N GLU A 486 -23.38 11.27 25.13
CA GLU A 486 -24.33 10.85 26.17
C GLU A 486 -23.85 11.19 27.59
N ARG A 487 -22.53 11.34 27.79
CA ARG A 487 -21.91 11.77 29.05
C ARG A 487 -21.66 13.28 29.12
N GLY A 488 -22.10 14.05 28.14
CA GLY A 488 -21.93 15.51 28.10
C GLY A 488 -20.51 15.98 27.77
N LEU A 489 -19.64 15.10 27.27
CA LEU A 489 -18.30 15.48 26.84
C LEU A 489 -18.34 16.24 25.51
N GLN A 490 -17.44 17.21 25.35
CA GLN A 490 -17.30 18.01 24.14
C GLN A 490 -15.82 18.15 23.76
N VAL A 491 -15.57 18.31 22.46
CA VAL A 491 -14.23 18.61 21.95
C VAL A 491 -13.96 20.11 22.10
N PRO A 492 -12.78 20.52 22.58
CA PRO A 492 -12.44 21.93 22.65
C PRO A 492 -12.43 22.60 21.26
N ALA A 493 -12.94 23.84 21.19
CA ALA A 493 -13.16 24.55 19.92
C ALA A 493 -11.89 24.85 19.11
N TRP A 494 -10.70 24.80 19.74
CA TRP A 494 -9.42 25.01 19.06
C TRP A 494 -8.90 23.77 18.33
N VAL A 495 -9.48 22.59 18.57
CA VAL A 495 -9.02 21.35 17.95
C VAL A 495 -9.56 21.28 16.53
N LYS A 496 -8.67 21.23 15.55
CA LYS A 496 -9.02 20.95 14.15
C LYS A 496 -9.36 19.47 13.99
N THR A 497 -10.63 19.12 14.16
CA THR A 497 -11.14 17.76 13.97
C THR A 497 -11.52 17.48 12.52
N SER A 498 -11.13 16.34 11.98
CA SER A 498 -11.54 15.91 10.64
C SER A 498 -11.77 14.39 10.56
N LEU A 499 -12.70 14.01 9.67
CA LEU A 499 -12.94 12.63 9.25
C LEU A 499 -12.87 12.62 7.72
N ALA A 500 -11.91 11.88 7.16
CA ALA A 500 -11.71 11.73 5.73
C ALA A 500 -11.82 10.24 5.36
N PRO A 501 -13.03 9.73 5.09
CA PRO A 501 -13.24 8.32 4.78
C PRO A 501 -12.57 7.94 3.45
N GLY A 502 -11.92 6.78 3.40
CA GLY A 502 -11.23 6.34 2.19
C GLY A 502 -12.12 5.67 1.14
N SER A 503 -13.43 5.55 1.38
CA SER A 503 -14.42 5.25 0.34
C SER A 503 -15.82 5.69 0.76
N LYS A 504 -16.76 5.64 -0.19
CA LYS A 504 -18.19 5.91 0.08
C LYS A 504 -18.82 4.90 1.04
N VAL A 505 -18.30 3.67 1.11
CA VAL A 505 -18.83 2.60 1.99
C VAL A 505 -18.70 2.96 3.46
N VAL A 506 -17.68 3.73 3.84
CA VAL A 506 -17.47 4.15 5.23
C VAL A 506 -18.38 5.32 5.61
N ARG A 507 -18.78 6.13 4.62
CA ARG A 507 -19.66 7.28 4.80
C ARG A 507 -21.12 6.85 4.91
N ASP A 508 -21.51 5.88 4.08
CA ASP A 508 -22.86 5.31 4.04
C ASP A 508 -23.10 4.42 5.28
#